data_AF-A0A3S5DCN9-F1
#
_entry.id   AF-A0A3S5DCN9-F1
#
_cell.length_a   1.000
_cell.length_b   1.000
_cell.length_c   1.000
_cell.angle_alpha   90.00
_cell.angle_beta   90.00
_cell.angle_gamma   90.00
#
_symmetry.space_group_name_H-M   'P 1'
#
loop_
_entity.id
_entity.type
_entity.pdbx_description
1 polymer ?
#
loop_
_entity_poly.entity_id
_entity_poly.type
_entity_poly.pdbx_seq_one_letter_code
_entity_poly.pdbx_strand_id
1 'polypeptide(L)'
;MEQCRKAGKSHWYHETQSTMSSQTPLSLMPEAAYVNDRFLLDLTVSETALTPFESWLKPARQLADVLFPRTVLNDRLHTFSAYERMSTALTAAQVFGVQRLCRHYAARLAPLPGPDASRESNQRLRKLRNTLVSLPAPPPLSIRGPVNSLQRWD
;
A
#
# COMPACT_ATOMS: atom_id res chain seq x y z
N MET A 1 -30.21 -35.90 -43.30
CA MET A 1 -30.69 -35.36 -42.02
C MET A 1 -29.62 -35.66 -40.98
N GLU A 2 -28.65 -34.74 -40.88
CA GLU A 2 -28.37 -33.91 -39.69
C GLU A 2 -27.60 -34.71 -38.61
N GLN A 3 -26.28 -34.87 -38.75
CA GLN A 3 -25.26 -34.00 -38.12
C GLN A 3 -25.56 -33.65 -36.66
N CYS A 4 -25.06 -34.50 -35.75
CA CYS A 4 -24.91 -34.21 -34.34
C CYS A 4 -24.20 -32.86 -34.15
N ARG A 5 -24.88 -31.92 -33.49
CA ARG A 5 -24.43 -30.55 -33.34
C ARG A 5 -23.20 -30.48 -32.43
N LYS A 6 -22.21 -29.77 -32.96
CA LYS A 6 -20.88 -29.43 -32.43
C LYS A 6 -20.90 -29.04 -30.95
N ALA A 7 -20.02 -29.70 -30.19
CA ALA A 7 -19.68 -29.36 -28.82
C ALA A 7 -19.21 -27.90 -28.70
N GLY A 8 -19.73 -27.20 -27.70
CA GLY A 8 -19.29 -25.88 -27.31
C GLY A 8 -17.82 -25.91 -26.88
N LYS A 9 -16.93 -25.48 -27.76
CA LYS A 9 -15.62 -24.97 -27.37
C LYS A 9 -15.82 -23.53 -26.90
N SER A 10 -16.33 -23.36 -25.67
CA SER A 10 -16.03 -22.18 -24.87
C SER A 10 -14.52 -22.20 -24.66
N HIS A 11 -13.82 -21.52 -25.56
CA HIS A 11 -12.40 -21.29 -25.52
C HIS A 11 -12.16 -20.47 -24.25
N TRP A 12 -11.94 -21.17 -23.13
CA TRP A 12 -11.38 -20.58 -21.94
C TRP A 12 -10.00 -20.07 -22.36
N TYR A 13 -9.96 -18.81 -22.76
CA TYR A 13 -8.72 -18.06 -22.85
C TYR A 13 -8.13 -18.15 -21.44
N HIS A 14 -7.19 -19.07 -21.27
CA HIS A 14 -6.23 -18.97 -20.18
C HIS A 14 -5.38 -17.76 -20.51
N GLU A 15 -5.85 -16.57 -20.10
CA GLU A 15 -4.94 -15.44 -19.96
C GLU A 15 -3.82 -15.93 -19.05
N THR A 16 -2.62 -16.04 -19.61
CA THR A 16 -1.41 -16.42 -18.92
C THR A 16 -1.28 -15.48 -17.73
N GLN A 17 -1.58 -15.97 -16.53
CA GLN A 17 -1.23 -15.29 -15.30
C GLN A 17 0.28 -15.12 -15.33
N SER A 18 0.74 -13.92 -15.69
CA SER A 18 2.11 -13.54 -15.40
C SER A 18 2.27 -13.69 -13.90
N THR A 19 3.13 -14.61 -13.49
CA THR A 19 3.55 -14.85 -12.12
C THR A 19 4.18 -13.55 -11.60
N MET A 20 3.33 -12.63 -11.14
CA MET A 20 3.75 -11.45 -10.43
C MET A 20 4.26 -11.96 -9.09
N SER A 21 5.58 -11.84 -8.90
CA SER A 21 6.33 -11.95 -7.65
C SER A 21 5.58 -12.68 -6.53
N SER A 22 6.01 -13.91 -6.24
CA SER A 22 5.67 -14.66 -5.04
C SER A 22 5.98 -13.83 -3.80
N GLN A 23 5.08 -12.91 -3.46
CA GLN A 23 5.11 -12.20 -2.19
C GLN A 23 4.90 -13.27 -1.14
N THR A 24 5.94 -13.51 -0.34
CA THR A 24 5.87 -14.40 0.80
C THR A 24 4.62 -14.02 1.59
N PRO A 25 3.69 -14.96 1.87
CA PRO A 25 2.49 -14.62 2.59
C PRO A 25 2.91 -14.07 3.95
N LEU A 26 2.78 -12.77 4.11
CA LEU A 26 2.98 -12.10 5.39
C LEU A 26 2.02 -12.79 6.36
N SER A 27 2.54 -13.37 7.44
CA SER A 27 1.68 -13.88 8.51
C SER A 27 0.85 -12.71 9.03
N LEU A 28 -0.41 -12.66 8.61
CA LEU A 28 -1.31 -11.55 8.87
C LEU A 28 -1.65 -11.58 10.36
N MET A 29 -1.20 -10.55 11.07
CA MET A 29 -1.58 -10.33 12.46
C MET A 29 -2.65 -9.24 12.45
N PRO A 30 -3.92 -9.56 12.75
CA PRO A 30 -5.03 -8.61 12.64
C PRO A 30 -4.82 -7.38 13.53
N GLU A 31 -4.11 -7.54 14.65
CA GLU A 31 -3.73 -6.44 15.54
C GLU A 31 -2.92 -5.35 14.83
N ALA A 32 -2.12 -5.71 13.81
CA ALA A 32 -1.33 -4.73 13.07
C ALA A 32 -2.20 -3.76 12.26
N ALA A 33 -3.49 -4.05 12.04
CA ALA A 33 -4.43 -3.13 11.40
C ALA A 33 -4.92 -2.02 12.34
N TYR A 34 -4.89 -2.27 13.65
CA TYR A 34 -5.44 -1.41 14.69
C TYR A 34 -4.30 -0.83 15.53
N VAL A 35 -3.81 0.33 15.11
CA VAL A 35 -2.79 1.11 15.82
C VAL A 35 -3.37 2.46 16.23
N ASN A 36 -2.94 3.00 17.37
CA ASN A 36 -3.41 4.30 17.87
C ASN A 36 -2.82 5.44 17.02
N ASP A 37 -1.49 5.45 16.83
CA ASP A 37 -0.82 6.32 15.88
C ASP A 37 -0.60 5.58 14.55
N ARG A 38 -1.46 5.86 13.55
CA ARG A 38 -1.37 5.27 12.20
C ARG A 38 -0.18 5.78 11.39
N PHE A 39 0.37 6.93 11.72
CA PHE A 39 1.52 7.49 11.02
C PHE A 39 2.82 6.86 11.54
N LEU A 40 2.97 6.78 12.86
CA LEU A 40 4.14 6.16 13.50
C LEU A 40 4.00 4.65 13.68
N LEU A 41 2.83 4.07 13.44
CA LEU A 41 2.53 2.65 13.70
C LEU A 41 2.87 2.25 15.13
N ASP A 42 2.41 3.06 16.10
CA ASP A 42 2.69 2.92 17.53
C ASP A 42 4.19 2.76 17.86
N LEU A 43 5.06 3.47 17.13
CA LEU A 43 6.47 3.54 17.49
C LEU A 43 6.61 4.14 18.89
N THR A 44 7.20 3.40 19.81
CA THR A 44 7.53 3.88 21.15
C THR A 44 8.69 4.87 21.08
N VAL A 45 8.39 6.13 20.76
CA VAL A 45 9.34 7.25 20.78
C VAL A 45 8.96 8.19 21.92
N SER A 46 9.95 8.62 22.71
CA SER A 46 9.72 9.64 23.73
C SER A 46 9.17 10.92 23.10
N GLU A 47 8.16 11.52 23.72
CA GLU A 47 7.56 12.77 23.24
C GLU A 47 8.60 13.90 23.16
N THR A 48 9.58 13.89 24.07
CA THR A 48 10.73 14.82 24.07
C THR A 48 11.66 14.67 22.86
N ALA A 49 11.66 13.51 22.19
CA ALA A 49 12.42 13.29 20.97
C ALA A 49 11.62 13.69 19.71
N LEU A 50 10.29 13.79 19.81
CA LEU A 50 9.41 14.20 18.72
C LEU A 50 9.20 15.72 18.65
N THR A 51 9.38 16.43 19.77
CA THR A 51 9.19 17.89 19.85
C THR A 51 9.90 18.71 18.77
N PRO A 52 11.14 18.39 18.32
CA PRO A 52 11.79 19.16 17.25
C PRO A 52 11.12 18.99 15.88
N PHE A 53 10.35 17.90 15.70
CA PHE A 53 9.75 17.50 14.43
C PHE A 53 8.25 17.78 14.36
N GLU A 54 7.63 18.23 15.45
CA GLU A 54 6.18 18.51 15.55
C GLU A 54 5.66 19.44 14.44
N SER A 55 6.48 20.37 13.96
CA SER A 55 6.11 21.32 12.90
C SER A 55 5.72 20.64 11.57
N TRP A 56 6.37 19.54 11.21
CA TRP A 56 6.02 18.74 10.02
C TRP A 56 5.28 17.45 10.37
N LEU A 57 5.44 16.93 11.59
CA LEU A 57 4.79 15.71 12.05
C LEU A 57 3.27 15.89 12.19
N LYS A 58 2.79 17.04 12.71
CA LYS A 58 1.36 17.35 12.78
C LYS A 58 0.66 17.32 11.41
N PRO A 59 1.10 18.08 10.39
CA PRO A 59 0.48 18.03 9.08
C PRO A 59 0.65 16.66 8.41
N ALA A 60 1.75 15.95 8.63
CA ALA A 60 1.93 14.60 8.10
C ALA A 60 0.91 13.59 8.66
N ARG A 61 0.61 13.65 9.97
CA ARG A 61 -0.45 12.86 10.60
C ARG A 61 -1.83 13.19 10.01
N GLN A 62 -2.13 14.48 9.84
CA GLN A 62 -3.39 14.92 9.22
C GLN A 62 -3.52 14.44 7.77
N LEU A 63 -2.45 14.51 6.99
CA LEU A 63 -2.43 14.01 5.62
C LEU A 63 -2.63 12.49 5.57
N ALA A 64 -2.05 11.74 6.50
CA ALA A 64 -2.25 10.29 6.58
C ALA A 64 -3.73 9.93 6.80
N ASP A 65 -4.46 10.72 7.57
CA ASP A 65 -5.90 10.54 7.79
C ASP A 65 -6.73 10.80 6.53
N VAL A 66 -6.35 11.80 5.74
CA VAL A 66 -7.01 12.14 4.47
C VAL A 66 -6.72 11.11 3.38
N LEU A 67 -5.47 10.63 3.30
CA LEU A 67 -5.04 9.66 2.29
C LEU A 67 -5.57 8.25 2.58
N PHE A 68 -5.59 7.85 3.85
CA PHE A 68 -5.90 6.48 4.29
C PHE A 68 -7.08 6.40 5.28
N PRO A 69 -8.26 6.95 4.95
CA PRO A 69 -9.43 6.90 5.81
C PRO A 69 -9.90 5.45 6.02
N ARG A 70 -10.62 5.20 7.12
CA ARG A 70 -11.15 3.86 7.45
C ARG A 70 -12.26 3.43 6.49
N THR A 71 -13.08 4.38 6.05
CA THR A 71 -14.19 4.19 5.12
C THR A 71 -14.07 5.19 3.99
N VAL A 72 -14.22 4.73 2.75
CA VAL A 72 -14.25 5.59 1.57
C VAL A 72 -15.62 5.44 0.93
N LEU A 73 -16.35 6.55 0.78
CA LEU A 73 -17.50 6.60 -0.11
C LEU A 73 -16.98 6.96 -1.49
N ASN A 74 -17.13 6.04 -2.44
CA ASN A 74 -16.78 6.30 -3.82
C ASN A 74 -17.87 7.16 -4.44
N ASP A 75 -17.46 8.28 -5.04
CA ASP A 75 -18.32 9.19 -5.80
C ASP A 75 -17.64 9.48 -7.14
N ARG A 76 -18.30 10.16 -8.08
CA ARG A 76 -17.73 10.51 -9.41
C ARG A 76 -16.37 11.21 -9.32
N LEU A 77 -16.10 11.93 -8.23
CA LEU A 77 -14.81 12.58 -7.96
C LEU A 77 -13.84 11.71 -7.15
N HIS A 78 -14.34 10.73 -6.39
CA HIS A 78 -13.54 9.82 -5.56
C HIS A 78 -13.55 8.43 -6.17
N THR A 79 -12.72 8.25 -7.21
CA THR A 79 -12.69 7.05 -8.03
C THR A 79 -11.88 5.90 -7.43
N PHE A 80 -11.08 6.16 -6.38
CA PHE A 80 -10.27 5.15 -5.70
C PHE A 80 -10.95 4.61 -4.45
N SER A 81 -11.30 3.33 -4.52
CA SER A 81 -11.82 2.53 -3.40
C SER A 81 -10.82 2.42 -2.24
N ALA A 82 -11.33 2.09 -1.05
CA ALA A 82 -10.48 1.78 0.10
C ALA A 82 -9.47 0.65 -0.21
N TYR A 83 -9.90 -0.37 -0.97
CA TYR A 83 -9.04 -1.47 -1.41
C TYR A 83 -7.88 -0.95 -2.28
N GLU A 84 -8.16 -0.13 -3.30
CA GLU A 84 -7.12 0.35 -4.21
C GLU A 84 -6.11 1.27 -3.51
N ARG A 85 -6.57 2.10 -2.57
CA ARG A 85 -5.69 2.93 -1.75
C ARG A 85 -4.74 2.06 -0.91
N MET A 86 -5.27 1.03 -0.23
CA MET A 86 -4.46 0.11 0.58
C MET A 86 -3.50 -0.71 -0.28
N SER A 87 -3.94 -1.21 -1.45
CA SER A 87 -3.09 -1.97 -2.38
C SER A 87 -1.95 -1.12 -2.93
N THR A 88 -2.22 0.15 -3.24
CA THR A 88 -1.19 1.11 -3.70
C THR A 88 -0.20 1.44 -2.58
N ALA A 89 -0.68 1.66 -1.35
CA ALA A 89 0.17 1.91 -0.19
C ALA A 89 1.07 0.71 0.14
N LEU A 90 0.52 -0.51 0.09
CA LEU A 90 1.28 -1.75 0.27
C LEU A 90 2.36 -1.89 -0.81
N THR A 91 2.02 -1.61 -2.08
CA THR A 91 2.98 -1.66 -3.18
C THR A 91 4.12 -0.66 -2.96
N ALA A 92 3.81 0.57 -2.56
CA ALA A 92 4.83 1.57 -2.24
C ALA A 92 5.72 1.10 -1.08
N ALA A 93 5.12 0.63 0.03
CA ALA A 93 5.88 0.11 1.17
C ALA A 93 6.83 -1.04 0.79
N GLN A 94 6.41 -1.91 -0.13
CA GLN A 94 7.23 -3.01 -0.64
C GLN A 94 8.38 -2.51 -1.52
N VAL A 95 8.13 -1.54 -2.41
CA VAL A 95 9.18 -0.93 -3.27
C VAL A 95 10.25 -0.24 -2.41
N PHE A 96 9.85 0.41 -1.32
CA PHE A 96 10.80 1.04 -0.37
C PHE A 96 11.35 0.08 0.69
N GLY A 97 10.93 -1.19 0.71
CA GLY A 97 11.43 -2.20 1.65
C GLY A 97 11.03 -1.99 3.12
N VAL A 98 9.97 -1.24 3.42
CA VAL A 98 9.57 -0.92 4.80
C VAL A 98 8.62 -1.99 5.35
N GLN A 99 9.19 -3.06 5.90
CA GLN A 99 8.45 -4.24 6.36
C GLN A 99 7.31 -3.94 7.35
N ARG A 100 7.48 -2.94 8.22
CA ARG A 100 6.46 -2.57 9.21
C ARG A 100 5.22 -1.95 8.56
N LEU A 101 5.42 -1.11 7.53
CA LEU A 101 4.33 -0.58 6.72
C LEU A 101 3.67 -1.68 5.89
N CYS A 102 4.46 -2.60 5.31
CA CYS A 102 3.92 -3.76 4.60
C CYS A 102 2.96 -4.57 5.48
N ARG A 103 3.38 -4.89 6.72
CA ARG A 103 2.54 -5.63 7.68
C ARG A 103 1.27 -4.87 8.06
N HIS A 104 1.37 -3.57 8.34
CA HIS A 104 0.22 -2.73 8.66
C HIS A 104 -0.79 -2.67 7.52
N TYR A 105 -0.35 -2.37 6.30
CA TYR A 105 -1.23 -2.25 5.14
C TYR A 105 -1.82 -3.60 4.71
N ALA A 106 -1.05 -4.70 4.78
CA ALA A 106 -1.56 -6.04 4.49
C ALA A 106 -2.66 -6.44 5.49
N ALA A 107 -2.49 -6.14 6.78
CA ALA A 107 -3.51 -6.40 7.80
C ALA A 107 -4.79 -5.58 7.57
N ARG A 108 -4.68 -4.34 7.08
CA ARG A 108 -5.83 -3.51 6.70
C ARG A 108 -6.49 -3.93 5.38
N LEU A 109 -5.74 -4.55 4.47
CA LEU A 109 -6.25 -5.03 3.19
C LEU A 109 -7.07 -6.32 3.35
N ALA A 110 -6.67 -7.22 4.25
CA ALA A 110 -7.29 -8.53 4.47
C ALA A 110 -8.81 -8.52 4.77
N PRO A 111 -9.36 -7.61 5.61
CA PRO A 111 -10.79 -7.56 5.89
C PRO A 111 -11.61 -6.80 4.84
N LEU A 112 -10.97 -6.10 3.89
CA LEU A 112 -11.70 -5.37 2.86
C LEU A 112 -12.33 -6.37 1.88
N PRO A 113 -13.51 -6.06 1.31
CA PRO A 113 -14.00 -6.81 0.17
C PRO A 113 -12.89 -6.80 -0.88
N GLY A 114 -12.63 -7.97 -1.48
CA GLY A 114 -11.61 -8.11 -2.53
C GLY A 114 -11.81 -7.06 -3.63
N PRO A 115 -10.82 -6.86 -4.51
CA PRO A 115 -10.89 -5.81 -5.53
C PRO A 115 -12.24 -5.94 -6.23
N ASP A 116 -13.05 -4.86 -6.22
CA ASP A 116 -14.28 -4.82 -7.00
C ASP A 116 -13.89 -5.33 -8.39
N ALA A 117 -14.42 -6.48 -8.81
CA ALA A 117 -13.91 -7.26 -9.94
C ALA A 117 -14.07 -6.54 -11.31
N SER A 118 -14.32 -5.24 -11.27
CA SER A 118 -14.26 -4.28 -12.35
C SER A 118 -12.90 -4.33 -13.04
N ARG A 119 -12.92 -4.63 -14.34
CA ARG A 119 -11.77 -4.55 -15.25
C ARG A 119 -11.02 -3.22 -15.12
N GLU A 120 -11.76 -2.14 -14.90
CA GLU A 120 -11.21 -0.80 -14.74
C GLU A 120 -10.35 -0.65 -13.48
N SER A 121 -10.80 -1.17 -12.33
CA SER A 121 -10.01 -1.14 -11.07
C SER A 121 -8.70 -1.90 -11.23
N ASN A 122 -8.76 -3.10 -11.81
CA ASN A 122 -7.57 -3.90 -12.10
C ASN A 122 -6.60 -3.19 -13.06
N GLN A 123 -7.12 -2.49 -14.07
CA GLN A 123 -6.29 -1.73 -15.00
C GLN A 123 -5.61 -0.52 -14.31
N ARG A 124 -6.33 0.19 -13.43
CA ARG A 124 -5.78 1.31 -12.64
C ARG A 124 -4.67 0.84 -11.70
N LEU A 125 -4.89 -0.25 -10.97
CA LEU A 125 -3.88 -0.84 -10.08
C LEU A 125 -2.62 -1.27 -10.83
N ARG A 126 -2.77 -1.87 -12.02
CA ARG A 126 -1.63 -2.26 -12.85
C ARG A 126 -0.81 -1.02 -13.27
N LYS A 127 -1.47 0.06 -13.69
CA LYS A 127 -0.79 1.32 -14.04
C LYS A 127 -0.03 1.90 -12.85
N LEU A 128 -0.67 1.98 -11.68
CA LEU A 128 -0.05 2.51 -10.46
C LEU A 128 1.17 1.71 -10.02
N ARG A 129 1.08 0.39 -10.04
CA ARG A 129 2.23 -0.48 -9.74
C ARG A 129 3.40 -0.19 -10.68
N ASN A 130 3.13 -0.13 -11.98
CA ASN A 130 4.18 0.13 -12.97
C ASN A 130 4.82 1.50 -12.76
N THR A 131 4.03 2.53 -12.43
CA THR A 131 4.58 3.86 -12.11
C THR A 131 5.43 3.84 -10.85
N LEU A 132 5.02 3.11 -9.81
CA LEU A 132 5.75 3.03 -8.54
C LEU A 132 7.09 2.32 -8.70
N VAL A 133 7.13 1.21 -9.43
CA VAL A 133 8.38 0.46 -9.67
C VAL A 133 9.34 1.24 -10.56
N SER A 134 8.82 2.09 -11.44
CA SER A 134 9.63 2.97 -12.29
C SER A 134 10.11 4.24 -11.58
N LEU A 135 9.68 4.50 -10.34
CA LEU A 135 10.16 5.67 -9.62
C LEU A 135 11.66 5.53 -9.36
N PRO A 136 12.46 6.57 -9.64
CA PRO A 136 13.84 6.60 -9.20
C PRO A 136 13.87 6.48 -7.68
N ALA A 137 14.93 5.85 -7.15
CA ALA A 137 15.14 5.77 -5.71
C ALA A 137 15.01 7.17 -5.08
N PRO A 138 14.34 7.29 -3.93
CA PRO A 138 14.16 8.59 -3.29
C PRO A 138 15.56 9.15 -2.99
N PRO A 139 15.77 10.46 -3.17
CA PRO A 139 17.06 11.06 -2.87
C PRO A 139 17.43 10.74 -1.41
N PRO A 140 18.70 10.46 -1.10
CA PRO A 140 19.12 10.30 0.29
C PRO A 140 18.68 11.56 1.03
N LEU A 141 17.93 11.38 2.12
CA LEU A 141 17.43 12.47 2.95
C LEU A 141 18.65 13.29 3.41
N SER A 142 18.96 14.36 2.68
CA SER A 142 19.95 15.35 3.08
C SER A 142 19.33 16.13 4.21
N ILE A 143 19.41 15.57 5.42
CA ILE A 143 19.10 16.26 6.66
C ILE A 143 20.15 17.37 6.77
N ARG A 144 19.83 18.56 6.24
CA ARG A 144 20.57 19.79 6.52
C ARG A 144 20.29 20.19 7.98
N GLY A 145 20.94 19.48 8.88
CA GLY A 145 21.19 19.84 10.28
C GLY A 145 22.69 19.66 10.55
N PRO A 146 23.27 20.37 11.52
CA PRO A 146 24.72 20.43 11.67
C PRO A 146 25.33 19.03 11.84
N VAL A 147 26.18 18.65 10.87
CA VAL A 147 27.19 17.59 10.99
C VAL A 147 28.10 17.99 12.15
N ASN A 148 27.71 17.61 13.37
CA ASN A 148 28.56 17.52 14.56
C ASN A 148 27.71 17.07 15.74
N SER A 149 27.41 15.76 15.80
CA SER A 149 27.16 15.03 17.07
C SER A 149 26.62 13.62 16.82
N LEU A 150 27.27 12.80 15.99
CA LEU A 150 27.02 11.35 15.96
C LEU A 150 28.27 10.60 15.47
N GLN A 151 29.38 10.81 16.17
CA GLN A 151 30.38 9.76 16.35
C GLN A 151 30.10 9.06 17.68
N ARG A 152 29.37 7.94 17.63
CA ARG A 152 29.49 6.75 18.48
C ARG A 152 28.17 6.00 18.51
N TRP A 153 28.14 4.91 17.75
CA TRP A 153 27.49 3.67 18.15
C TRP A 153 28.42 2.57 17.65
N ASP A 154 29.34 2.16 18.52
CA ASP A 154 29.82 0.77 18.57
C ASP A 154 28.69 -0.09 19.15
#